data_AF-A0A3D4E9G7-F1
#
_entry.id   AF-A0A3D4E9G7-F1
#
_cell.length_a   1.000
_cell.length_b   1.000
_cell.length_c   1.000
_cell.angle_alpha   90.00
_cell.angle_beta   90.00
_cell.angle_gamma   90.00
#
_symmetry.space_group_name_H-M   'P 1'
#
loop_
_entity.id
_entity.type
_entity.pdbx_description
1 polymer ?
#
loop_
_entity_poly.entity_id
_entity_poly.type
_entity_poly.pdbx_seq_one_letter_code
_entity_poly.pdbx_strand_id
1 'polypeptide(L)'
;GSAASAGSVASAGSATEAGTESLEIRDRWQDRPEDSPFWTKAFTDVIFKRKPASPKRSGNVTFTVPEARIRKDEILAITGSGKMFDDWKKFVQLSPVSAPLWNVTLNVKEPFEYKFVILDAKTRKPKVWESGPNHFFAEVPAKGRMLEIRDVVPEFETKPWRGAGTAIPVFSLRSETSFGVGEFKDLKKLVDWAAKTGQSIIQLLPINDTTMTGTWTDSYPYNANSTFALHPQFIHLPDAWVKADKKFKALQKKLNALPAVDYERVNNEKIRLLKEAFEKVGQEVMSGESYKKFYSANKDWLIPYAAFCVLRDVNGTPEFGEWKSLSEYSETKVKSFCRRHKNETDFYCFVQFCLDAQLKEAVEYAHSKGVAIKGDLPIGISRTSVDAWQYPHLFNLDSQAGAPPDAFSADGQNWGFPTYNWEEMAKDGYAWWKARLKKMSEYFDTFRIDHILGFFRIWEIPVGVKSGLL
;
A
#
# COMPACT_ATOMS: atom_id res chain seq x y z
N GLY A 1 22.84 20.47 -27.20
CA GLY A 1 22.54 21.90 -27.08
C GLY A 1 21.10 22.08 -26.64
N SER A 2 20.88 23.00 -25.69
CA SER A 2 19.62 23.68 -25.34
C SER A 2 18.46 22.84 -24.76
N ALA A 3 17.69 23.23 -23.74
CA ALA A 3 17.77 24.12 -22.57
C ALA A 3 16.34 24.16 -21.96
N ALA A 4 16.26 24.34 -20.64
CA ALA A 4 15.21 25.02 -19.86
C ALA A 4 13.76 24.45 -19.77
N SER A 5 13.31 24.22 -18.52
CA SER A 5 12.43 25.20 -17.86
C SER A 5 12.48 25.01 -16.32
N ALA A 6 13.00 26.03 -15.64
CA ALA A 6 12.90 26.21 -14.21
C ALA A 6 11.74 27.21 -13.96
N GLY A 7 10.73 26.77 -13.20
CA GLY A 7 9.63 27.63 -12.76
C GLY A 7 10.02 28.38 -11.50
N SER A 8 9.86 29.70 -11.54
CA SER A 8 10.06 30.63 -10.43
C SER A 8 8.96 30.50 -9.37
N VAL A 9 9.33 30.69 -8.10
CA VAL A 9 8.37 31.06 -7.04
C VAL A 9 8.84 32.37 -6.43
N ALA A 10 7.94 33.35 -6.49
CA ALA A 10 8.17 34.74 -6.17
C ALA A 10 8.41 34.99 -4.68
N SER A 11 9.26 36.00 -4.43
CA SER A 11 9.59 36.59 -3.16
C SER A 11 8.45 37.43 -2.58
N ALA A 12 8.20 37.30 -1.28
CA ALA A 12 7.63 38.37 -0.45
C ALA A 12 8.49 38.49 0.81
N GLY A 13 9.15 39.64 0.97
CA GLY A 13 10.06 39.92 2.08
C GLY A 13 9.36 40.59 3.27
N SER A 14 9.85 40.33 4.48
CA SER A 14 10.52 41.34 5.33
C SER A 14 10.77 40.80 6.75
N ALA A 15 12.04 40.64 7.08
CA ALA A 15 12.68 41.03 8.35
C ALA A 15 14.11 40.46 8.31
N THR A 16 15.09 41.35 8.30
CA THR A 16 16.52 41.09 8.15
C THR A 16 17.11 40.28 9.32
N GLU A 17 17.37 38.99 9.10
CA GLU A 17 18.37 38.22 9.84
C GLU A 17 19.68 38.23 9.04
N ALA A 18 20.82 38.43 9.72
CA ALA A 18 22.15 38.39 9.10
C ALA A 18 22.29 37.12 8.26
N GLY A 19 22.46 37.28 6.95
CA GLY A 19 22.34 36.19 5.98
C GLY A 19 23.33 35.06 6.26
N THR A 20 22.85 33.83 6.23
CA THR A 20 23.72 32.66 6.12
C THR A 20 24.51 32.76 4.82
N GLU A 21 25.83 32.90 4.93
CA GLU A 21 26.76 32.99 3.80
C GLU A 21 27.20 31.60 3.31
N SER A 22 27.22 30.60 4.21
CA SER A 22 27.58 29.22 3.88
C SER A 22 26.85 28.19 4.75
N LEU A 23 26.50 27.05 4.16
CA LEU A 23 25.96 25.87 4.85
C LEU A 23 26.94 24.71 4.66
N GLU A 24 27.42 24.14 5.76
CA GLU A 24 28.19 22.91 5.77
C GLU A 24 27.32 21.77 6.30
N ILE A 25 27.35 20.63 5.61
CA ILE A 25 26.62 19.42 6.01
C ILE A 25 27.65 18.35 6.38
N ARG A 26 27.57 17.85 7.61
CA ARG A 26 28.32 16.70 8.08
C ARG A 26 27.44 15.47 8.03
N ASP A 27 27.90 14.49 7.28
CA ASP A 27 27.19 13.25 7.08
C ASP A 27 28.19 12.10 7.02
N ARG A 28 27.71 10.90 7.33
CA ARG A 28 28.50 9.67 7.19
C ARG A 28 27.59 8.55 6.71
N TRP A 29 28.20 7.54 6.09
CA TRP A 29 27.47 6.31 5.81
C TRP A 29 26.96 5.69 7.11
N GLN A 30 25.68 5.35 7.15
CA GLN A 30 25.03 4.67 8.28
C GLN A 30 24.50 3.32 7.79
N ASP A 31 24.88 2.25 8.47
CA ASP A 31 24.29 0.94 8.22
C ASP A 31 22.80 0.94 8.58
N ARG A 32 22.06 0.02 7.96
CA ARG A 32 20.62 -0.12 8.23
C ARG A 32 20.42 -0.46 9.72
N PRO A 33 19.75 0.39 10.51
CA PRO A 33 19.66 0.18 11.94
C PRO A 33 18.68 -0.94 12.29
N GLU A 34 18.82 -1.47 13.49
CA GLU A 34 17.97 -2.53 14.04
C GLU A 34 16.48 -2.12 14.05
N ASP A 35 16.19 -0.83 14.20
CA ASP A 35 14.83 -0.28 14.22
C ASP A 35 14.25 0.00 12.83
N SER A 36 14.97 -0.32 11.75
CA SER A 36 14.51 -0.10 10.37
C SER A 36 13.14 -0.68 10.01
N PRO A 37 12.57 -1.72 10.67
CA PRO A 37 11.17 -2.08 10.47
C PRO A 37 10.19 -0.94 10.80
N PHE A 38 10.52 -0.07 11.75
CA PHE A 38 9.73 1.12 12.11
C PHE A 38 9.82 2.24 11.08
N TRP A 39 10.73 2.13 10.10
CA TRP A 39 10.88 3.12 9.03
C TRP A 39 9.92 2.83 7.86
N THR A 40 9.14 1.75 7.96
CA THR A 40 8.12 1.40 6.98
C THR A 40 6.88 2.29 7.13
N LYS A 41 6.14 2.46 6.02
CA LYS A 41 4.91 3.28 5.98
C LYS A 41 3.90 2.94 7.07
N ALA A 42 3.75 1.66 7.38
CA ALA A 42 2.87 1.20 8.46
C ALA A 42 3.13 1.92 9.79
N PHE A 43 4.39 2.25 10.08
CA PHE A 43 4.75 2.97 11.29
C PHE A 43 4.87 4.47 11.06
N THR A 44 5.62 4.89 10.05
CA THR A 44 5.93 6.31 9.81
C THR A 44 4.72 7.12 9.37
N ASP A 45 3.87 6.54 8.54
CA ASP A 45 2.78 7.24 7.86
C ASP A 45 1.43 6.97 8.54
N VAL A 46 1.38 5.97 9.44
CA VAL A 46 0.14 5.50 10.07
C VAL A 46 0.22 5.40 11.60
N ILE A 47 0.86 4.37 12.15
CA ILE A 47 0.77 4.05 13.59
C ILE A 47 1.43 5.14 14.45
N PHE A 48 2.63 5.58 14.09
CA PHE A 48 3.37 6.66 14.75
C PHE A 48 3.36 7.98 13.99
N LYS A 49 2.47 8.12 13.00
CA LYS A 49 2.35 9.31 12.16
C LYS A 49 2.47 10.59 12.98
N ARG A 50 3.46 11.41 12.63
CA ARG A 50 3.68 12.75 13.17
C ARG A 50 3.37 13.78 12.10
N LYS A 51 2.77 14.90 12.51
CA LYS A 51 2.64 16.06 11.62
C LYS A 51 4.04 16.67 11.46
N PRO A 52 4.54 16.81 10.23
CA PRO A 52 5.76 17.58 9.99
C PRO A 52 5.63 18.98 10.58
N ALA A 53 6.70 19.45 11.21
CA ALA A 53 6.81 20.82 11.69
C ALA A 53 7.84 21.57 10.85
N SER A 54 7.53 22.82 10.50
CA SER A 54 8.50 23.70 9.84
C SER A 54 9.67 23.95 10.78
N PRO A 55 10.92 23.69 10.37
CA PRO A 55 12.09 23.92 11.22
C PRO A 55 12.17 25.40 11.60
N LYS A 56 12.31 25.70 12.90
CA LYS A 56 12.72 27.04 13.34
C LYS A 56 14.20 27.19 13.02
N ARG A 57 14.55 27.98 12.01
CA ARG A 57 15.96 28.20 11.59
C ARG A 57 16.69 29.27 12.42
N SER A 58 16.22 29.58 13.62
CA SER A 58 16.90 30.54 14.50
C SER A 58 18.08 29.84 15.20
N GLY A 59 19.29 29.97 14.66
CA GLY A 59 20.53 29.44 15.25
C GLY A 59 21.65 29.28 14.23
N ASN A 60 22.69 28.54 14.60
CA ASN A 60 23.89 28.34 13.77
C ASN A 60 24.29 26.85 13.62
N VAL A 61 23.69 25.94 14.39
CA VAL A 61 23.90 24.48 14.25
C VAL A 61 22.56 23.77 14.23
N THR A 62 22.31 22.95 13.22
CA THR A 62 21.12 22.08 13.14
C THR A 62 21.54 20.63 13.29
N PHE A 63 20.94 19.92 14.25
CA PHE A 63 21.03 18.47 14.34
C PHE A 63 19.85 17.87 13.59
N THR A 64 20.11 16.92 12.70
CA THR A 64 19.11 16.15 11.98
C THR A 64 19.40 14.66 12.23
N VAL A 65 18.53 13.98 12.96
CA VAL A 65 18.76 12.60 13.42
C VAL A 65 17.62 11.68 13.02
N PRO A 66 17.90 10.41 12.63
CA PRO A 66 16.87 9.41 12.40
C PRO A 66 16.41 8.78 13.71
N GLU A 67 15.09 8.77 13.97
CA GLU A 67 14.47 8.01 15.05
C GLU A 67 12.99 7.72 14.75
N ALA A 68 12.66 6.46 14.44
CA ALA A 68 11.32 6.08 14.00
C ALA A 68 10.39 5.61 15.14
N ARG A 69 10.92 5.41 16.35
CA ARG A 69 10.20 4.73 17.44
C ARG A 69 9.50 5.67 18.41
N ILE A 70 9.64 6.98 18.27
CA ILE A 70 9.01 7.97 19.17
C ILE A 70 7.48 7.81 19.17
N ARG A 71 6.92 7.30 20.27
CA ARG A 71 5.48 7.04 20.44
C ARG A 71 4.70 8.33 20.56
N LYS A 72 3.39 8.33 20.27
CA LYS A 72 2.54 9.55 20.23
C LYS A 72 2.59 10.39 21.52
N ASP A 73 2.75 9.73 22.67
CA ASP A 73 2.88 10.28 24.02
C ASP A 73 4.32 10.64 24.41
N GLU A 74 5.26 10.64 23.46
CA GLU A 74 6.67 10.91 23.69
C GLU A 74 7.17 12.08 22.83
N ILE A 75 8.28 12.68 23.27
CA ILE A 75 8.96 13.79 22.62
C ILE A 75 10.45 13.52 22.59
N LEU A 76 11.05 13.59 21.40
CA LEU A 76 12.51 13.57 21.26
C LEU A 76 13.08 14.95 21.59
N ALA A 77 14.12 15.01 22.41
CA ALA A 77 14.78 16.24 22.82
C ALA A 77 16.30 16.05 22.91
N ILE A 78 17.02 17.17 22.97
CA ILE A 78 18.46 17.26 23.24
C ILE A 78 18.70 18.10 24.50
N THR A 79 19.68 17.71 25.31
CA THR A 79 20.18 18.49 26.46
C THR A 79 21.69 18.27 26.64
N GLY A 80 22.34 19.03 27.51
CA GLY A 80 23.81 19.03 27.63
C GLY A 80 24.38 19.97 28.70
N SER A 81 25.71 20.02 28.80
CA SER A 81 26.45 20.79 29.83
C SER A 81 26.54 22.31 29.58
N GLY A 82 26.21 22.78 28.36
CA GLY A 82 26.31 24.19 27.99
C GLY A 82 25.21 25.08 28.61
N LYS A 83 25.46 26.40 28.70
CA LYS A 83 24.49 27.38 29.27
C LYS A 83 23.14 27.37 28.57
N MET A 84 23.10 27.04 27.28
CA MET A 84 21.84 26.95 26.52
C MET A 84 20.87 25.88 27.05
N PHE A 85 21.41 24.89 27.76
CA PHE A 85 20.71 23.78 28.39
C PHE A 85 20.63 23.89 29.92
N ASP A 86 21.10 25.00 30.53
CA ASP A 86 21.16 25.17 31.98
C ASP A 86 21.79 23.95 32.69
N ASP A 87 22.92 23.48 32.15
CA ASP A 87 23.70 22.34 32.67
C ASP A 87 22.82 21.11 32.93
N TRP A 88 22.33 20.51 31.84
CA TRP A 88 21.46 19.32 31.79
C TRP A 88 20.02 19.48 32.32
N LYS A 89 19.60 20.68 32.73
CA LYS A 89 18.26 20.91 33.29
C LYS A 89 17.20 21.28 32.26
N LYS A 90 17.60 21.86 31.14
CA LYS A 90 16.71 22.30 30.07
C LYS A 90 16.82 21.37 28.86
N PHE A 91 15.66 20.89 28.41
CA PHE A 91 15.52 20.01 27.26
C PHE A 91 14.98 20.81 26.06
N VAL A 92 15.69 20.77 24.94
CA VAL A 92 15.26 21.41 23.70
C VAL A 92 14.64 20.34 22.80
N GLN A 93 13.34 20.49 22.52
CA GLN A 93 12.58 19.53 21.73
C GLN A 93 13.02 19.53 20.26
N LEU A 94 13.20 18.33 19.70
CA LEU A 94 13.32 18.10 18.27
C LEU A 94 11.93 18.09 17.60
N SER A 95 11.90 18.56 16.36
CA SER A 95 10.71 18.63 15.52
C SER A 95 10.77 17.57 14.42
N PRO A 96 9.68 16.81 14.17
CA PRO A 96 9.65 15.86 13.06
C PRO A 96 9.64 16.63 11.73
N VAL A 97 10.53 16.28 10.81
CA VAL A 97 10.64 16.93 9.50
C VAL A 97 10.05 16.04 8.41
N SER A 98 10.60 14.84 8.30
CA SER A 98 10.17 13.80 7.38
C SER A 98 10.57 12.49 8.02
N ALA A 99 9.63 11.60 8.31
CA ALA A 99 9.98 10.36 8.99
C ALA A 99 11.08 9.57 8.23
N PRO A 100 12.08 9.02 8.92
CA PRO A 100 12.24 8.96 10.38
C PRO A 100 12.99 10.17 10.98
N LEU A 101 13.26 11.22 10.21
CA LEU A 101 14.11 12.35 10.57
C LEU A 101 13.42 13.37 11.49
N TRP A 102 14.17 13.76 12.51
CA TRP A 102 13.86 14.82 13.46
C TRP A 102 14.96 15.85 13.45
N ASN A 103 14.63 17.12 13.67
CA ASN A 103 15.63 18.16 13.74
C ASN A 103 15.47 19.15 14.89
N VAL A 104 16.57 19.79 15.24
CA VAL A 104 16.61 20.94 16.15
C VAL A 104 17.72 21.87 15.72
N THR A 105 17.41 23.17 15.65
CA THR A 105 18.41 24.21 15.41
C THR A 105 18.74 24.88 16.75
N LEU A 106 20.02 24.91 17.07
CA LEU A 106 20.60 25.47 18.29
C LEU A 106 21.45 26.69 17.95
N ASN A 107 21.57 27.59 18.92
CA ASN A 107 22.48 28.73 18.87
C ASN A 107 23.70 28.43 19.75
N VAL A 108 24.67 27.72 19.17
CA VAL A 108 25.90 27.27 19.83
C VAL A 108 26.89 28.41 19.94
N LYS A 109 27.37 28.68 21.17
CA LYS A 109 28.32 29.76 21.48
C LYS A 109 29.58 29.27 22.18
N GLU A 110 29.59 28.03 22.63
CA GLU A 110 30.67 27.38 23.37
C GLU A 110 30.62 25.86 23.07
N PRO A 111 31.75 25.14 23.15
CA PRO A 111 31.75 23.67 23.12
C PRO A 111 30.92 23.09 24.26
N PHE A 112 30.27 21.95 24.04
CA PHE A 112 29.41 21.33 25.06
C PHE A 112 29.34 19.81 24.89
N GLU A 113 29.08 19.12 26.00
CA GLU A 113 28.64 17.73 25.97
C GLU A 113 27.12 17.66 25.82
N TYR A 114 26.60 16.63 25.16
CA TYR A 114 25.16 16.46 24.97
C TYR A 114 24.71 15.01 24.89
N LYS A 115 23.40 14.83 25.10
CA LYS A 115 22.67 13.59 24.83
C LYS A 115 21.29 13.87 24.26
N PHE A 116 20.77 12.89 23.52
CA PHE A 116 19.36 12.82 23.19
C PHE A 116 18.56 12.18 24.32
N VAL A 117 17.31 12.61 24.47
CA VAL A 117 16.42 12.19 25.56
C VAL A 117 15.00 12.08 25.02
N ILE A 118 14.31 11.01 25.40
CA ILE A 118 12.87 10.86 25.20
C ILE A 118 12.16 11.37 26.44
N LEU A 119 11.32 12.38 26.26
CA LEU A 119 10.48 12.96 27.31
C LEU A 119 9.07 12.42 27.24
N ASP A 120 8.41 12.37 28.38
CA ASP A 120 6.95 12.21 28.45
C ASP A 120 6.26 13.47 27.91
N ALA A 121 5.36 13.32 26.94
CA ALA A 121 4.74 14.47 26.28
C ALA A 121 3.86 15.31 27.20
N LYS A 122 3.30 14.71 28.27
CA LYS A 122 2.40 15.39 29.21
C LYS A 122 3.19 16.13 30.29
N THR A 123 4.10 15.43 30.96
CA THR A 123 4.85 15.94 32.13
C THR A 123 6.14 16.67 31.73
N ARG A 124 6.60 16.50 30.48
CA ARG A 124 7.89 16.99 29.97
C ARG A 124 9.11 16.50 30.75
N LYS A 125 8.94 15.45 31.56
CA LYS A 125 10.02 14.81 32.32
C LYS A 125 10.76 13.78 31.45
N PRO A 126 12.07 13.59 31.66
CA PRO A 126 12.83 12.56 30.95
C PRO A 126 12.33 11.16 31.31
N LYS A 127 12.02 10.35 30.29
CA LYS A 127 11.65 8.93 30.41
C LYS A 127 12.84 8.01 30.12
N VAL A 128 13.56 8.30 29.04
CA VAL A 128 14.69 7.47 28.56
C VAL A 128 15.80 8.40 28.10
N TRP A 129 17.00 8.17 28.61
CA TRP A 129 18.22 8.83 28.13
C TRP A 129 18.86 7.96 27.07
N GLU A 130 19.50 8.60 26.11
CA GLU A 130 20.38 7.92 25.15
C GLU A 130 21.44 7.09 25.88
N SER A 131 21.66 5.87 25.39
CA SER A 131 22.65 4.91 25.89
C SER A 131 24.08 5.35 25.55
N GLY A 132 25.08 4.72 26.17
CA GLY A 132 26.50 5.05 25.90
C GLY A 132 27.00 6.33 26.60
N PRO A 133 28.22 6.81 26.25
CA PRO A 133 28.80 8.03 26.81
C PRO A 133 28.10 9.30 26.30
N ASN A 134 28.43 10.46 26.87
CA ASN A 134 28.00 11.75 26.33
C ASN A 134 28.67 11.99 24.97
N HIS A 135 27.95 12.60 24.03
CA HIS A 135 28.56 13.16 22.84
C HIS A 135 29.26 14.46 23.20
N PHE A 136 30.29 14.84 22.44
CA PHE A 136 30.97 16.11 22.60
C PHE A 136 30.91 16.90 21.28
N PHE A 137 30.41 18.14 21.36
CA PHE A 137 30.38 19.07 20.24
C PHE A 137 31.44 20.16 20.45
N ALA A 138 32.53 20.07 19.69
CA ALA A 138 33.72 20.89 19.91
C ALA A 138 33.70 22.26 19.21
N GLU A 139 32.88 22.44 18.18
CA GLU A 139 32.98 23.59 17.28
C GLU A 139 32.00 24.71 17.61
N VAL A 140 32.41 25.95 17.41
CA VAL A 140 31.52 27.11 17.39
C VAL A 140 31.57 27.70 15.98
N PRO A 141 30.48 27.61 15.17
CA PRO A 141 30.50 28.11 13.81
C PRO A 141 30.84 29.61 13.75
N ALA A 142 31.69 29.98 12.80
CA ALA A 142 31.99 31.38 12.52
C ALA A 142 30.72 32.15 12.08
N LYS A 143 30.72 33.47 12.24
CA LYS A 143 29.61 34.34 11.81
C LYS A 143 29.31 34.10 10.32
N GLY A 144 28.04 33.94 9.98
CA GLY A 144 27.61 33.67 8.59
C GLY A 144 27.68 32.19 8.17
N ARG A 145 28.32 31.31 8.95
CA ARG A 145 28.35 29.86 8.68
C ARG A 145 27.29 29.14 9.50
N MET A 146 26.51 28.30 8.83
CA MET A 146 25.61 27.32 9.46
C MET A 146 26.15 25.91 9.28
N LEU A 147 25.99 25.09 10.30
CA LEU A 147 26.37 23.69 10.28
C LEU A 147 25.13 22.79 10.42
N GLU A 148 25.04 21.76 9.59
CA GLU A 148 24.05 20.69 9.73
C GLU A 148 24.74 19.36 10.06
N ILE A 149 24.35 18.75 11.17
CA ILE A 149 24.89 17.50 11.71
C ILE A 149 23.91 16.38 11.39
N ARG A 150 24.33 15.42 10.57
CA ARG A 150 23.58 14.22 10.15
C ARG A 150 24.29 12.92 10.46
N ASP A 151 25.52 12.98 10.93
CA ASP A 151 26.36 11.82 11.24
C ASP A 151 26.07 11.19 12.61
N VAL A 152 25.03 11.63 13.31
CA VAL A 152 24.66 11.12 14.65
C VAL A 152 23.35 10.33 14.59
N VAL A 153 23.36 9.14 15.18
CA VAL A 153 22.18 8.28 15.35
C VAL A 153 21.97 8.06 16.84
N PRO A 154 20.88 8.58 17.43
CA PRO A 154 20.58 8.36 18.83
C PRO A 154 20.35 6.87 19.11
N GLU A 155 20.97 6.36 20.17
CA GLU A 155 20.75 5.00 20.64
C GLU A 155 19.92 5.00 21.92
N PHE A 156 18.72 4.42 21.86
CA PHE A 156 17.86 4.25 23.03
C PHE A 156 17.66 2.76 23.31
N GLU A 157 17.58 2.39 24.59
CA GLU A 157 17.20 1.04 25.01
C GLU A 157 15.85 0.66 24.39
N THR A 158 15.85 -0.41 23.59
CA THR A 158 14.74 -0.73 22.71
C THR A 158 13.61 -1.40 23.49
N LYS A 159 12.44 -0.74 23.56
CA LYS A 159 11.21 -1.39 24.02
C LYS A 159 10.45 -1.95 22.82
N PRO A 160 10.13 -3.26 22.80
CA PRO A 160 9.37 -3.84 21.70
C PRO A 160 8.02 -3.14 21.60
N TRP A 161 7.63 -2.79 20.38
CA TRP A 161 6.27 -2.35 20.13
C TRP A 161 5.34 -3.56 20.16
N ARG A 162 4.19 -3.41 20.83
CA ARG A 162 3.12 -4.41 20.81
C ARG A 162 1.88 -3.75 20.22
N GLY A 163 1.35 -4.36 19.17
CA GLY A 163 0.10 -3.96 18.55
C GLY A 163 -0.82 -5.15 18.39
N ALA A 164 -2.12 -4.87 18.29
CA ALA A 164 -3.15 -5.86 17.97
C ALA A 164 -3.86 -5.43 16.68
N GLY A 165 -4.44 -6.42 16.00
CA GLY A 165 -5.23 -6.20 14.80
C GLY A 165 -6.20 -7.33 14.53
N THR A 166 -7.13 -7.07 13.61
CA THR A 166 -8.18 -8.03 13.21
C THR A 166 -7.96 -8.46 11.78
N ALA A 167 -7.96 -9.77 11.53
CA ALA A 167 -7.97 -10.34 10.20
C ALA A 167 -9.41 -10.67 9.78
N ILE A 168 -9.86 -10.10 8.67
CA ILE A 168 -11.23 -10.30 8.19
C ILE A 168 -11.29 -10.19 6.65
N PRO A 169 -11.99 -11.10 5.96
CA PRO A 169 -12.25 -10.93 4.53
C PRO A 169 -13.24 -9.80 4.30
N VAL A 170 -13.00 -8.95 3.29
CA VAL A 170 -13.91 -7.83 2.96
C VAL A 170 -15.33 -8.35 2.69
N PHE A 171 -15.47 -9.44 1.94
CA PHE A 171 -16.77 -10.03 1.62
C PHE A 171 -17.58 -10.50 2.83
N SER A 172 -16.94 -10.67 4.01
CA SER A 172 -17.61 -11.09 5.25
C SER A 172 -18.18 -9.91 6.05
N LEU A 173 -17.82 -8.66 5.70
CA LEU A 173 -18.38 -7.49 6.37
C LEU A 173 -19.88 -7.36 6.08
N ARG A 174 -20.62 -6.88 7.09
CA ARG A 174 -22.05 -6.59 6.97
C ARG A 174 -22.33 -5.18 7.45
N SER A 175 -23.15 -4.47 6.70
CA SER A 175 -23.60 -3.15 7.10
C SER A 175 -24.98 -2.86 6.50
N GLU A 176 -25.75 -1.95 7.13
CA GLU A 176 -27.07 -1.56 6.63
C GLU A 176 -27.03 -0.97 5.21
N THR A 177 -25.87 -0.44 4.80
CA THR A 177 -25.66 0.23 3.52
C THR A 177 -25.02 -0.65 2.47
N SER A 178 -24.57 -1.86 2.81
CA SER A 178 -23.94 -2.78 1.85
C SER A 178 -24.96 -3.39 0.88
N PHE A 179 -24.51 -4.11 -0.15
CA PHE A 179 -25.38 -4.73 -1.15
C PHE A 179 -25.21 -6.26 -1.20
N GLY A 180 -25.57 -6.93 -0.11
CA GLY A 180 -25.54 -8.39 0.06
C GLY A 180 -24.16 -8.98 0.36
N VAL A 181 -23.11 -8.17 0.32
CA VAL A 181 -21.71 -8.52 0.56
C VAL A 181 -20.98 -7.32 1.16
N GLY A 182 -19.91 -7.54 1.90
CA GLY A 182 -19.07 -6.45 2.37
C GLY A 182 -18.33 -5.75 1.24
N GLU A 183 -18.25 -4.41 1.32
CA GLU A 183 -17.70 -3.53 0.30
C GLU A 183 -16.56 -2.68 0.86
N PHE A 184 -15.73 -2.05 0.02
CA PHE A 184 -14.64 -1.19 0.50
C PHE A 184 -15.12 -0.04 1.39
N LYS A 185 -16.33 0.48 1.14
CA LYS A 185 -16.94 1.51 2.00
C LYS A 185 -17.16 1.02 3.43
N ASP A 186 -17.46 -0.26 3.62
CA ASP A 186 -17.73 -0.84 4.94
C ASP A 186 -16.47 -0.91 5.81
N LEU A 187 -15.28 -0.89 5.21
CA LEU A 187 -14.01 -0.83 5.94
C LEU A 187 -13.94 0.36 6.88
N LYS A 188 -14.57 1.49 6.56
CA LYS A 188 -14.59 2.67 7.45
C LYS A 188 -15.26 2.38 8.79
N LYS A 189 -16.34 1.58 8.80
CA LYS A 189 -17.01 1.15 10.05
C LYS A 189 -16.13 0.19 10.85
N LEU A 190 -15.42 -0.71 10.16
CA LEU A 190 -14.45 -1.60 10.80
C LEU A 190 -13.27 -0.82 11.40
N VAL A 191 -12.76 0.20 10.71
CA VAL A 191 -11.73 1.11 11.20
C VAL A 191 -12.19 1.82 12.47
N ASP A 192 -13.43 2.33 12.51
CA ASP A 192 -13.95 2.97 13.72
C ASP A 192 -13.98 2.01 14.91
N TRP A 193 -14.37 0.75 14.68
CA TRP A 193 -14.35 -0.29 15.71
C TRP A 193 -12.92 -0.65 16.14
N ALA A 194 -11.99 -0.81 15.19
CA ALA A 194 -10.59 -1.10 15.47
C ALA A 194 -9.96 0.02 16.32
N ALA A 195 -10.17 1.28 15.95
CA ALA A 195 -9.68 2.43 16.69
C ALA A 195 -10.28 2.50 18.10
N LYS A 196 -11.59 2.27 18.25
CA LYS A 196 -12.28 2.26 19.56
C LYS A 196 -11.78 1.14 20.48
N THR A 197 -11.29 0.04 19.92
CA THR A 197 -10.77 -1.12 20.66
C THR A 197 -9.25 -1.11 20.82
N GLY A 198 -8.57 -0.03 20.41
CA GLY A 198 -7.12 0.11 20.54
C GLY A 198 -6.30 -0.72 19.54
N GLN A 199 -6.93 -1.27 18.51
CA GLN A 199 -6.25 -2.01 17.45
C GLN A 199 -5.60 -1.06 16.45
N SER A 200 -4.42 -1.44 15.97
CA SER A 200 -3.61 -0.61 15.06
C SER A 200 -3.51 -1.20 13.66
N ILE A 201 -4.04 -2.41 13.43
CA ILE A 201 -3.93 -3.12 12.14
C ILE A 201 -5.26 -3.77 11.78
N ILE A 202 -5.67 -3.66 10.53
CA ILE A 202 -6.71 -4.50 9.91
C ILE A 202 -6.03 -5.31 8.81
N GLN A 203 -6.12 -6.64 8.87
CA GLN A 203 -5.67 -7.51 7.80
C GLN A 203 -6.85 -7.92 6.92
N LEU A 204 -6.70 -7.74 5.61
CA LEU A 204 -7.65 -8.21 4.62
C LEU A 204 -7.14 -9.48 3.95
N LEU A 205 -8.05 -10.33 3.49
CA LEU A 205 -7.75 -11.37 2.52
C LEU A 205 -7.48 -10.75 1.13
N PRO A 206 -7.02 -11.54 0.13
CA PRO A 206 -6.85 -11.00 -1.21
C PRO A 206 -8.14 -10.39 -1.74
N ILE A 207 -8.01 -9.24 -2.40
CA ILE A 207 -9.14 -8.43 -2.90
C ILE A 207 -9.17 -8.36 -4.43
N ASN A 208 -8.34 -9.19 -5.07
CA ASN A 208 -8.20 -9.24 -6.51
C ASN A 208 -9.42 -9.88 -7.17
N ASP A 209 -9.67 -9.52 -8.42
CA ASP A 209 -10.76 -10.13 -9.20
C ASP A 209 -10.47 -11.61 -9.45
N THR A 210 -11.48 -12.44 -9.20
CA THR A 210 -11.44 -13.91 -9.35
C THR A 210 -12.50 -14.41 -10.33
N THR A 211 -13.22 -13.49 -10.98
CA THR A 211 -14.33 -13.82 -11.88
C THR A 211 -13.83 -14.57 -13.12
N MET A 212 -14.20 -15.82 -13.26
CA MET A 212 -13.79 -16.74 -14.33
C MET A 212 -14.99 -17.39 -15.02
N THR A 213 -15.91 -17.94 -14.22
CA THR A 213 -17.10 -18.67 -14.69
C THR A 213 -18.39 -17.90 -14.43
N GLY A 214 -18.35 -16.89 -13.55
CA GLY A 214 -19.53 -16.19 -13.06
C GLY A 214 -20.32 -16.97 -12.00
N THR A 215 -19.79 -18.09 -11.52
CA THR A 215 -20.44 -18.96 -10.53
C THR A 215 -19.79 -18.86 -9.15
N TRP A 216 -20.40 -19.46 -8.13
CA TRP A 216 -19.87 -19.46 -6.77
C TRP A 216 -18.43 -20.03 -6.63
N THR A 217 -17.96 -20.85 -7.58
CA THR A 217 -16.58 -21.38 -7.55
C THR A 217 -15.52 -20.29 -7.67
N ASP A 218 -15.88 -19.15 -8.24
CA ASP A 218 -15.01 -17.97 -8.37
C ASP A 218 -14.81 -17.25 -7.03
N SER A 219 -15.52 -17.64 -5.96
CA SER A 219 -15.43 -16.98 -4.65
C SER A 219 -14.10 -17.20 -3.92
N TYR A 220 -13.23 -18.09 -4.40
CA TYR A 220 -11.95 -18.40 -3.79
C TYR A 220 -10.91 -17.29 -4.05
N PRO A 221 -10.52 -16.47 -3.04
CA PRO A 221 -9.75 -15.24 -3.26
C PRO A 221 -8.30 -15.47 -3.68
N TYR A 222 -7.77 -16.70 -3.57
CA TYR A 222 -6.40 -17.03 -3.94
C TYR A 222 -6.26 -17.48 -5.40
N ASN A 223 -7.36 -17.58 -6.16
CA ASN A 223 -7.35 -17.94 -7.59
C ASN A 223 -7.72 -16.73 -8.47
N ALA A 224 -6.95 -15.66 -8.35
CA ALA A 224 -7.23 -14.40 -9.05
C ALA A 224 -7.09 -14.54 -10.58
N ASN A 225 -8.03 -13.93 -11.31
CA ASN A 225 -7.96 -13.74 -12.74
C ASN A 225 -6.97 -12.63 -13.14
N SER A 226 -6.61 -11.76 -12.20
CA SER A 226 -5.59 -10.74 -12.36
C SER A 226 -4.96 -10.42 -11.02
N THR A 227 -3.64 -10.39 -10.95
CA THR A 227 -2.93 -9.97 -9.73
C THR A 227 -2.98 -8.46 -9.47
N PHE A 228 -3.52 -7.68 -10.41
CA PHE A 228 -3.58 -6.21 -10.36
C PHE A 228 -5.01 -5.67 -10.17
N ALA A 229 -5.99 -6.27 -10.83
CA ALA A 229 -7.37 -5.79 -10.82
C ALA A 229 -8.06 -6.08 -9.48
N LEU A 230 -8.88 -5.14 -9.03
CA LEU A 230 -9.72 -5.26 -7.83
C LEU A 230 -11.02 -5.98 -8.19
N HIS A 231 -11.55 -6.83 -7.31
CA HIS A 231 -12.80 -7.55 -7.60
C HIS A 231 -14.00 -6.57 -7.65
N PRO A 232 -14.80 -6.57 -8.74
CA PRO A 232 -16.01 -5.77 -8.83
C PRO A 232 -17.03 -5.99 -7.70
N GLN A 233 -16.95 -7.12 -6.99
CA GLN A 233 -17.82 -7.41 -5.84
C GLN A 233 -17.68 -6.37 -4.72
N PHE A 234 -16.53 -5.72 -4.55
CA PHE A 234 -16.28 -4.81 -3.43
C PHE A 234 -16.72 -3.36 -3.68
N ILE A 235 -17.30 -3.06 -4.85
CA ILE A 235 -17.77 -1.72 -5.19
C ILE A 235 -19.05 -1.37 -4.42
N HIS A 236 -19.06 -0.21 -3.78
CA HIS A 236 -20.27 0.38 -3.23
C HIS A 236 -21.00 1.13 -4.34
N LEU A 237 -22.14 0.58 -4.76
CA LEU A 237 -22.87 0.99 -5.96
C LEU A 237 -23.27 2.49 -5.98
N PRO A 238 -23.82 3.08 -4.91
CA PRO A 238 -24.16 4.50 -4.92
C PRO A 238 -22.97 5.45 -5.11
N ASP A 239 -21.79 5.07 -4.62
CA ASP A 239 -20.57 5.87 -4.80
C ASP A 239 -19.95 5.62 -6.19
N ALA A 240 -20.56 4.74 -6.99
CA ALA A 240 -20.27 4.49 -8.40
C ALA A 240 -21.46 4.91 -9.29
N TRP A 241 -22.12 6.02 -8.93
CA TRP A 241 -23.20 6.66 -9.68
C TRP A 241 -24.49 5.83 -9.87
N VAL A 242 -24.63 4.68 -9.20
CA VAL A 242 -25.87 3.90 -9.23
C VAL A 242 -26.92 4.60 -8.36
N LYS A 243 -28.08 4.92 -8.96
CA LYS A 243 -29.18 5.56 -8.23
C LYS A 243 -29.79 4.60 -7.20
N ALA A 244 -29.77 4.99 -5.94
CA ALA A 244 -30.35 4.23 -4.84
C ALA A 244 -31.88 4.45 -4.69
N ASP A 245 -32.64 4.17 -5.76
CA ASP A 245 -34.09 4.33 -5.79
C ASP A 245 -34.86 3.25 -5.00
N LYS A 246 -36.20 3.27 -5.05
CA LYS A 246 -37.05 2.31 -4.33
C LYS A 246 -36.79 0.85 -4.73
N LYS A 247 -36.51 0.57 -6.02
CA LYS A 247 -36.23 -0.78 -6.51
C LYS A 247 -34.87 -1.25 -6.01
N PHE A 248 -33.86 -0.39 -6.08
CA PHE A 248 -32.54 -0.64 -5.50
C PHE A 248 -32.64 -0.95 -4.01
N LYS A 249 -33.34 -0.12 -3.23
CA LYS A 249 -33.46 -0.29 -1.77
C LYS A 249 -34.20 -1.56 -1.37
N ALA A 250 -35.24 -1.95 -2.12
CA ALA A 250 -35.93 -3.21 -1.89
C ALA A 250 -35.01 -4.42 -2.15
N LEU A 251 -34.24 -4.38 -3.23
CA LEU A 251 -33.27 -5.43 -3.56
C LEU A 251 -32.13 -5.49 -2.53
N GLN A 252 -31.55 -4.34 -2.17
CA GLN A 252 -30.53 -4.20 -1.12
C GLN A 252 -31.02 -4.84 0.19
N LYS A 253 -32.23 -4.48 0.65
CA LYS A 253 -32.81 -5.06 1.88
C LYS A 253 -32.96 -6.57 1.78
N LYS A 254 -33.41 -7.09 0.63
CA LYS A 254 -33.58 -8.54 0.41
C LYS A 254 -32.24 -9.28 0.45
N LEU A 255 -31.20 -8.74 -0.20
CA LEU A 255 -29.87 -9.36 -0.23
C LEU A 255 -29.17 -9.28 1.14
N ASN A 256 -29.25 -8.14 1.83
CA ASN A 256 -28.63 -7.96 3.16
C ASN A 256 -29.24 -8.87 4.23
N ALA A 257 -30.52 -9.25 4.07
CA ALA A 257 -31.22 -10.15 4.99
C ALA A 257 -30.81 -11.63 4.86
N LEU A 258 -30.06 -12.01 3.81
CA LEU A 258 -29.63 -13.39 3.62
C LEU A 258 -28.54 -13.80 4.66
N PRO A 259 -28.59 -15.02 5.19
CA PRO A 259 -27.65 -15.50 6.20
C PRO A 259 -26.23 -15.68 5.66
N ALA A 260 -26.10 -15.91 4.34
CA ALA A 260 -24.85 -15.99 3.61
C ALA A 260 -24.91 -15.11 2.36
N VAL A 261 -23.75 -14.80 1.78
CA VAL A 261 -23.66 -14.05 0.52
C VAL A 261 -24.20 -14.92 -0.62
N ASP A 262 -25.23 -14.43 -1.30
CA ASP A 262 -25.72 -14.99 -2.56
C ASP A 262 -24.79 -14.50 -3.68
N TYR A 263 -23.63 -15.17 -3.83
CA TYR A 263 -22.50 -14.72 -4.63
C TYR A 263 -22.89 -14.35 -6.06
N GLU A 264 -23.56 -15.27 -6.76
CA GLU A 264 -23.95 -15.11 -8.16
C GLU A 264 -24.95 -13.95 -8.31
N ARG A 265 -25.99 -13.93 -7.47
CA ARG A 265 -27.02 -12.88 -7.57
C ARG A 265 -26.48 -11.50 -7.23
N VAL A 266 -25.64 -11.40 -6.20
CA VAL A 266 -25.00 -10.13 -5.83
C VAL A 266 -24.13 -9.62 -6.98
N ASN A 267 -23.26 -10.46 -7.53
CA ASN A 267 -22.35 -10.05 -8.60
C ASN A 267 -23.10 -9.71 -9.90
N ASN A 268 -24.09 -10.52 -10.29
CA ASN A 268 -24.91 -10.25 -11.48
C ASN A 268 -25.69 -8.93 -11.36
N GLU A 269 -26.31 -8.67 -10.20
CA GLU A 269 -27.03 -7.41 -9.98
C GLU A 269 -26.09 -6.20 -9.91
N LYS A 270 -24.91 -6.35 -9.32
CA LYS A 270 -23.88 -5.29 -9.32
C LYS A 270 -23.44 -4.96 -10.74
N ILE A 271 -23.08 -5.95 -11.55
CA ILE A 271 -22.67 -5.73 -12.95
C ILE A 271 -23.80 -5.09 -13.76
N ARG A 272 -25.05 -5.56 -13.62
CA ARG A 272 -26.21 -4.97 -14.30
C ARG A 272 -26.37 -3.48 -13.95
N LEU A 273 -26.38 -3.15 -12.65
CA LEU A 273 -26.56 -1.78 -12.17
C LEU A 273 -25.39 -0.86 -12.55
N LEU A 274 -24.16 -1.38 -12.57
CA LEU A 274 -22.98 -0.63 -12.99
C LEU A 274 -23.00 -0.34 -14.49
N LYS A 275 -23.46 -1.28 -15.33
CA LYS A 275 -23.64 -1.03 -16.77
C LYS A 275 -24.64 0.10 -17.01
N GLU A 276 -25.77 0.10 -16.28
CA GLU A 276 -26.77 1.18 -16.35
C GLU A 276 -26.21 2.54 -15.88
N ALA A 277 -25.32 2.56 -14.89
CA ALA A 277 -24.64 3.78 -14.47
C ALA A 277 -23.61 4.24 -15.52
N PHE A 278 -22.81 3.30 -16.04
CA PHE A 278 -21.80 3.57 -17.05
C PHE A 278 -22.40 4.14 -18.34
N GLU A 279 -23.52 3.63 -18.81
CA GLU A 279 -24.25 4.18 -19.96
C GLU A 279 -24.62 5.66 -19.77
N LYS A 280 -24.91 6.08 -18.53
CA LYS A 280 -25.34 7.45 -18.23
C LYS A 280 -24.18 8.41 -18.01
N VAL A 281 -23.14 7.98 -17.29
CA VAL A 281 -22.08 8.90 -16.81
C VAL A 281 -20.67 8.49 -17.26
N GLY A 282 -20.49 7.33 -17.88
CA GLY A 282 -19.17 6.75 -18.17
C GLY A 282 -18.30 7.68 -19.01
N GLN A 283 -18.84 8.23 -20.10
CA GLN A 283 -18.10 9.15 -20.97
C GLN A 283 -17.69 10.45 -20.25
N GLU A 284 -18.59 11.02 -19.44
CA GLU A 284 -18.30 12.23 -18.65
C GLU A 284 -17.19 11.96 -17.63
N VAL A 285 -17.33 10.91 -16.83
CA VAL A 285 -16.35 10.52 -15.79
C VAL A 285 -14.99 10.23 -16.42
N MET A 286 -14.96 9.50 -17.53
CA MET A 286 -13.71 9.12 -18.22
C MET A 286 -13.04 10.29 -18.95
N SER A 287 -13.76 11.37 -19.21
CA SER A 287 -13.18 12.60 -19.77
C SER A 287 -12.43 13.45 -18.72
N GLY A 288 -12.71 13.21 -17.43
CA GLY A 288 -12.15 13.94 -16.31
C GLY A 288 -10.67 13.67 -16.06
N GLU A 289 -9.98 14.63 -15.42
CA GLU A 289 -8.55 14.54 -15.12
C GLU A 289 -8.20 13.38 -14.19
N SER A 290 -9.04 13.11 -13.18
CA SER A 290 -8.83 12.02 -12.23
C SER A 290 -8.80 10.66 -12.92
N TYR A 291 -9.72 10.42 -13.86
CA TYR A 291 -9.72 9.20 -14.66
C TYR A 291 -8.49 9.13 -15.57
N LYS A 292 -8.15 10.22 -16.28
CA LYS A 292 -6.97 10.25 -17.16
C LYS A 292 -5.68 9.94 -16.40
N LYS A 293 -5.54 10.45 -15.17
CA LYS A 293 -4.41 10.14 -14.28
C LYS A 293 -4.40 8.68 -13.87
N PHE A 294 -5.54 8.13 -13.45
CA PHE A 294 -5.68 6.70 -13.12
C PHE A 294 -5.32 5.83 -14.32
N TYR A 295 -5.92 6.09 -15.49
CA TYR A 295 -5.68 5.34 -16.71
C TYR A 295 -4.21 5.39 -17.10
N SER A 296 -3.59 6.58 -17.12
CA SER A 296 -2.16 6.70 -17.49
C SER A 296 -1.23 5.92 -16.55
N ALA A 297 -1.57 5.83 -15.26
CA ALA A 297 -0.77 5.11 -14.27
C ALA A 297 -0.97 3.58 -14.34
N ASN A 298 -2.07 3.09 -14.94
CA ASN A 298 -2.50 1.69 -14.84
C ASN A 298 -2.70 0.99 -16.19
N LYS A 299 -2.62 1.71 -17.33
CA LYS A 299 -2.96 1.20 -18.67
C LYS A 299 -2.27 -0.13 -19.05
N ASP A 300 -1.07 -0.38 -18.54
CA ASP A 300 -0.26 -1.55 -18.93
C ASP A 300 -0.89 -2.87 -18.46
N TRP A 301 -1.56 -2.87 -17.29
CA TRP A 301 -2.34 -4.02 -16.81
C TRP A 301 -3.85 -3.85 -17.07
N LEU A 302 -4.34 -2.60 -17.08
CA LEU A 302 -5.77 -2.30 -17.20
C LEU A 302 -6.34 -2.62 -18.58
N ILE A 303 -5.61 -2.33 -19.66
CA ILE A 303 -6.07 -2.61 -21.02
C ILE A 303 -6.15 -4.13 -21.26
N PRO A 304 -5.11 -4.95 -20.95
CA PRO A 304 -5.21 -6.40 -21.01
C PRO A 304 -6.34 -6.97 -20.17
N TYR A 305 -6.51 -6.49 -18.93
CA TYR A 305 -7.60 -6.93 -18.05
C TYR A 305 -8.98 -6.65 -18.65
N ALA A 306 -9.21 -5.43 -19.17
CA ALA A 306 -10.48 -5.08 -19.80
C ALA A 306 -10.75 -5.93 -21.05
N ALA A 307 -9.73 -6.17 -21.88
CA ALA A 307 -9.85 -7.05 -23.04
C ALA A 307 -10.16 -8.49 -22.64
N PHE A 308 -9.45 -9.03 -21.65
CA PHE A 308 -9.65 -10.36 -21.10
C PHE A 308 -11.08 -10.55 -20.61
N CYS A 309 -11.63 -9.60 -19.84
CA CYS A 309 -13.00 -9.72 -19.34
C CYS A 309 -14.02 -9.82 -20.47
N VAL A 310 -13.88 -9.01 -21.53
CA VAL A 310 -14.77 -9.07 -22.70
C VAL A 310 -14.57 -10.37 -23.49
N LEU A 311 -13.32 -10.81 -23.69
CA LEU A 311 -13.01 -12.07 -24.39
C LEU A 311 -13.55 -13.29 -23.64
N ARG A 312 -13.36 -13.34 -22.32
CA ARG A 312 -13.93 -14.37 -21.44
C ARG A 312 -15.44 -14.43 -21.60
N ASP A 313 -16.13 -13.28 -21.51
CA ASP A 313 -17.59 -13.23 -21.58
C ASP A 313 -18.11 -13.64 -22.97
N VAL A 314 -17.46 -13.21 -24.05
CA VAL A 314 -17.86 -13.54 -25.44
C VAL A 314 -17.60 -15.00 -25.79
N ASN A 315 -16.53 -15.60 -25.27
CA ASN A 315 -16.21 -17.00 -25.51
C ASN A 315 -16.86 -17.94 -24.48
N GLY A 316 -17.38 -17.41 -23.36
CA GLY A 316 -17.99 -18.19 -22.28
C GLY A 316 -17.01 -19.00 -21.43
N THR A 317 -15.71 -18.73 -21.54
CA THR A 317 -14.63 -19.47 -20.87
C THR A 317 -13.42 -18.58 -20.61
N PRO A 318 -12.74 -18.72 -19.45
CA PRO A 318 -11.46 -18.04 -19.20
C PRO A 318 -10.28 -18.76 -19.89
N GLU A 319 -10.48 -19.99 -20.38
CA GLU A 319 -9.46 -20.78 -21.07
C GLU A 319 -9.09 -20.10 -22.40
N PHE A 320 -8.07 -19.24 -22.38
CA PHE A 320 -7.72 -18.42 -23.53
C PHE A 320 -7.30 -19.26 -24.75
N GLY A 321 -6.82 -20.49 -24.56
CA GLY A 321 -6.57 -21.44 -25.66
C GLY A 321 -7.82 -21.81 -26.47
N GLU A 322 -9.01 -21.68 -25.87
CA GLU A 322 -10.30 -21.96 -26.53
C GLU A 322 -10.90 -20.72 -27.21
N TRP A 323 -10.28 -19.54 -27.08
CA TRP A 323 -10.80 -18.32 -27.67
C TRP A 323 -10.64 -18.30 -29.19
N LYS A 324 -11.70 -17.89 -29.89
CA LYS A 324 -11.70 -17.78 -31.37
C LYS A 324 -10.72 -16.74 -31.91
N SER A 325 -10.33 -15.78 -31.07
CA SER A 325 -9.34 -14.76 -31.39
C SER A 325 -8.58 -14.38 -30.13
N LEU A 326 -7.33 -13.93 -30.28
CA LEU A 326 -6.50 -13.51 -29.14
C LEU A 326 -6.21 -14.64 -28.14
N SER A 327 -6.19 -15.90 -28.58
CA SER A 327 -5.73 -17.03 -27.75
C SER A 327 -4.28 -16.87 -27.30
N GLU A 328 -3.46 -16.23 -28.14
CA GLU A 328 -2.14 -15.70 -27.79
C GLU A 328 -2.19 -14.18 -27.64
N TYR A 329 -1.52 -13.68 -26.60
CA TYR A 329 -1.46 -12.25 -26.34
C TYR A 329 -0.65 -11.51 -27.40
N SER A 330 -1.20 -10.37 -27.85
CA SER A 330 -0.51 -9.43 -28.73
C SER A 330 -1.01 -8.03 -28.45
N GLU A 331 -0.12 -7.17 -27.95
CA GLU A 331 -0.46 -5.80 -27.55
C GLU A 331 -1.19 -5.02 -28.67
N THR A 332 -0.72 -5.14 -29.92
CA THR A 332 -1.34 -4.49 -31.08
C THR A 332 -2.74 -5.02 -31.37
N LYS A 333 -2.94 -6.34 -31.32
CA LYS A 333 -4.25 -6.95 -31.55
C LYS A 333 -5.22 -6.63 -30.42
N VAL A 334 -4.74 -6.58 -29.17
CA VAL A 334 -5.52 -6.18 -27.99
C VAL A 334 -5.97 -4.72 -28.11
N LYS A 335 -5.08 -3.79 -28.46
CA LYS A 335 -5.47 -2.37 -28.70
C LYS A 335 -6.51 -2.24 -29.81
N SER A 336 -6.37 -3.03 -30.89
CA SER A 336 -7.36 -3.07 -31.97
C SER A 336 -8.70 -3.65 -31.51
N PHE A 337 -8.68 -4.69 -30.69
CA PHE A 337 -9.86 -5.29 -30.08
C PHE A 337 -10.58 -4.30 -29.16
N CYS A 338 -9.87 -3.64 -28.24
CA CYS A 338 -10.48 -2.63 -27.36
C CYS A 338 -11.06 -1.45 -28.14
N ARG A 339 -10.49 -1.07 -29.29
CA ARG A 339 -11.11 -0.04 -30.14
C ARG A 339 -12.44 -0.49 -30.76
N ARG A 340 -12.56 -1.78 -31.13
CA ARG A 340 -13.80 -2.35 -31.69
C ARG A 340 -14.86 -2.63 -30.62
N HIS A 341 -14.45 -3.02 -29.43
CA HIS A 341 -15.30 -3.30 -28.27
C HIS A 341 -15.19 -2.20 -27.21
N LYS A 342 -15.12 -0.94 -27.68
CA LYS A 342 -14.77 0.20 -26.85
C LYS A 342 -15.70 0.34 -25.65
N ASN A 343 -17.01 0.24 -25.86
CA ASN A 343 -17.98 0.42 -24.80
C ASN A 343 -17.83 -0.64 -23.70
N GLU A 344 -17.62 -1.90 -24.08
CA GLU A 344 -17.47 -3.03 -23.16
C GLU A 344 -16.13 -2.99 -22.42
N THR A 345 -15.04 -2.63 -23.10
CA THR A 345 -13.72 -2.50 -22.44
C THR A 345 -13.63 -1.24 -21.57
N ASP A 346 -14.26 -0.14 -21.98
CA ASP A 346 -14.32 1.10 -21.19
C ASP A 346 -15.13 0.88 -19.91
N PHE A 347 -16.18 0.06 -19.95
CA PHE A 347 -16.96 -0.32 -18.76
C PHE A 347 -16.05 -0.94 -17.68
N TYR A 348 -15.21 -1.92 -18.05
CA TYR A 348 -14.28 -2.53 -17.09
C TYR A 348 -13.23 -1.53 -16.59
N CYS A 349 -12.74 -0.62 -17.45
CA CYS A 349 -11.86 0.46 -17.02
C CYS A 349 -12.53 1.41 -16.02
N PHE A 350 -13.78 1.78 -16.26
CA PHE A 350 -14.59 2.61 -15.37
C PHE A 350 -14.81 1.94 -14.01
N VAL A 351 -15.14 0.65 -13.99
CA VAL A 351 -15.32 -0.10 -12.74
C VAL A 351 -14.02 -0.13 -11.92
N GLN A 352 -12.88 -0.40 -12.54
CA GLN A 352 -11.58 -0.38 -11.84
C GLN A 352 -11.22 1.01 -11.31
N PHE A 353 -11.54 2.08 -12.05
CA PHE A 353 -11.38 3.46 -11.57
C PHE A 353 -12.22 3.73 -10.31
N CYS A 354 -13.49 3.30 -10.30
CA CYS A 354 -14.37 3.45 -9.15
C CYS A 354 -13.84 2.68 -7.92
N LEU A 355 -13.42 1.43 -8.11
CA LEU A 355 -12.85 0.59 -7.06
C LEU A 355 -11.57 1.19 -6.48
N ASP A 356 -10.66 1.69 -7.34
CA ASP A 356 -9.42 2.34 -6.93
C ASP A 356 -9.70 3.55 -6.02
N ALA A 357 -10.65 4.41 -6.43
CA ALA A 357 -11.04 5.58 -5.65
C ALA A 357 -11.64 5.18 -4.30
N GLN A 358 -12.58 4.22 -4.28
CA GLN A 358 -13.24 3.79 -3.05
C GLN A 358 -12.28 3.11 -2.07
N LEU A 359 -11.35 2.28 -2.55
CA LEU A 359 -10.36 1.63 -1.69
C LEU A 359 -9.37 2.65 -1.13
N LYS A 360 -8.85 3.56 -1.95
CA LYS A 360 -7.97 4.65 -1.47
C LYS A 360 -8.64 5.52 -0.42
N GLU A 361 -9.93 5.83 -0.60
CA GLU A 361 -10.69 6.59 0.39
C GLU A 361 -10.84 5.82 1.72
N ALA A 362 -11.07 4.50 1.67
CA ALA A 362 -11.13 3.67 2.88
C ALA A 362 -9.78 3.56 3.59
N VAL A 363 -8.68 3.43 2.84
CA VAL A 363 -7.31 3.37 3.36
C VAL A 363 -6.90 4.71 4.00
N GLU A 364 -7.15 5.84 3.34
CA GLU A 364 -6.88 7.17 3.92
C GLU A 364 -7.70 7.38 5.20
N TYR A 365 -8.95 6.90 5.23
CA TYR A 365 -9.75 6.93 6.45
C TYR A 365 -9.11 6.10 7.57
N ALA A 366 -8.62 4.90 7.28
CA ALA A 366 -7.88 4.07 8.24
C ALA A 366 -6.64 4.79 8.78
N HIS A 367 -5.86 5.41 7.89
CA HIS A 367 -4.67 6.17 8.24
C HIS A 367 -4.99 7.37 9.14
N SER A 368 -6.10 8.06 8.89
CA SER A 368 -6.58 9.17 9.73
C SER A 368 -6.87 8.75 11.18
N LYS A 369 -7.17 7.47 11.39
CA LYS A 369 -7.41 6.86 12.71
C LYS A 369 -6.16 6.16 13.29
N GLY A 370 -5.04 6.17 12.56
CA GLY A 370 -3.83 5.46 12.96
C GLY A 370 -3.94 3.94 12.87
N VAL A 371 -4.81 3.44 11.97
CA VAL A 371 -4.99 2.02 11.70
C VAL A 371 -4.36 1.69 10.35
N ALA A 372 -3.37 0.80 10.35
CA ALA A 372 -2.71 0.33 9.14
C ALA A 372 -3.52 -0.79 8.48
N ILE A 373 -3.50 -0.86 7.15
CA ILE A 373 -4.12 -1.94 6.39
C ILE A 373 -3.04 -2.92 5.94
N LYS A 374 -3.18 -4.17 6.38
CA LYS A 374 -2.34 -5.29 5.98
C LYS A 374 -3.00 -6.08 4.86
N GLY A 375 -2.38 -6.10 3.69
CA GLY A 375 -2.84 -6.92 2.57
C GLY A 375 -2.42 -8.38 2.71
N ASP A 376 -3.00 -9.22 1.86
CA ASP A 376 -2.63 -10.63 1.71
C ASP A 376 -2.36 -10.90 0.23
N LEU A 377 -1.18 -11.42 -0.07
CA LEU A 377 -0.68 -11.66 -1.41
C LEU A 377 -0.59 -13.18 -1.62
N PRO A 378 -1.45 -13.78 -2.47
CA PRO A 378 -1.35 -15.18 -2.86
C PRO A 378 0.00 -15.46 -3.55
N ILE A 379 0.64 -16.58 -3.27
CA ILE A 379 1.90 -16.93 -3.95
C ILE A 379 1.69 -17.17 -5.44
N GLY A 380 0.55 -17.71 -5.87
CA GLY A 380 0.30 -18.10 -7.26
C GLY A 380 -0.61 -17.13 -8.03
N ILE A 381 -0.85 -17.48 -9.29
CA ILE A 381 -1.87 -16.89 -10.16
C ILE A 381 -2.79 -18.00 -10.69
N SER A 382 -3.98 -17.66 -11.17
CA SER A 382 -4.74 -18.64 -11.97
C SER A 382 -4.00 -18.96 -13.27
N ARG A 383 -4.04 -20.22 -13.71
CA ARG A 383 -3.50 -20.66 -15.01
C ARG A 383 -4.17 -19.95 -16.19
N THR A 384 -5.43 -19.56 -16.02
CA THR A 384 -6.24 -18.83 -17.01
C THR A 384 -6.35 -17.34 -16.70
N SER A 385 -5.45 -16.80 -15.88
CA SER A 385 -5.43 -15.37 -15.58
C SER A 385 -4.96 -14.51 -16.76
N VAL A 386 -5.26 -13.22 -16.69
CA VAL A 386 -4.69 -12.17 -17.53
C VAL A 386 -3.16 -12.22 -17.47
N ASP A 387 -2.59 -12.46 -16.28
CA ASP A 387 -1.14 -12.56 -16.09
C ASP A 387 -0.54 -13.70 -16.91
N ALA A 388 -1.14 -14.89 -16.86
CA ALA A 388 -0.71 -16.07 -17.64
C ALA A 388 -0.92 -15.88 -19.14
N TRP A 389 -2.01 -15.22 -19.54
CA TRP A 389 -2.27 -14.89 -20.95
C TRP A 389 -1.28 -13.87 -21.51
N GLN A 390 -0.99 -12.81 -20.74
CA GLN A 390 -0.13 -11.70 -21.17
C GLN A 390 1.36 -12.06 -21.13
N TYR A 391 1.78 -12.81 -20.10
CA TYR A 391 3.17 -13.13 -19.84
C TYR A 391 3.40 -14.65 -19.67
N PRO A 392 2.98 -15.50 -20.64
CA PRO A 392 3.04 -16.95 -20.46
C PRO A 392 4.45 -17.48 -20.20
N HIS A 393 5.47 -16.82 -20.76
CA HIS A 393 6.89 -17.17 -20.57
C HIS A 393 7.39 -17.03 -19.12
N LEU A 394 6.68 -16.28 -18.27
CA LEU A 394 7.04 -16.12 -16.85
C LEU A 394 6.54 -17.28 -15.98
N PHE A 395 5.75 -18.21 -16.53
CA PHE A 395 5.10 -19.27 -15.77
C PHE A 395 5.30 -20.63 -16.47
N ASN A 396 5.49 -21.68 -15.69
CA ASN A 396 5.49 -23.05 -16.21
C ASN A 396 4.04 -23.53 -16.29
N LEU A 397 3.39 -23.31 -17.44
CA LEU A 397 1.97 -23.61 -17.63
C LEU A 397 1.66 -25.11 -17.79
N ASP A 398 2.68 -25.94 -17.90
CA ASP A 398 2.63 -27.41 -17.93
C ASP A 398 2.83 -28.06 -16.54
N SER A 399 3.02 -27.24 -15.50
CA SER A 399 3.18 -27.69 -14.13
C SER A 399 2.22 -27.00 -13.15
N GLN A 400 2.18 -27.52 -11.92
CA GLN A 400 1.25 -27.15 -10.87
C GLN A 400 2.01 -27.04 -9.54
N ALA A 401 1.80 -25.96 -8.80
CA ALA A 401 2.31 -25.77 -7.47
C ALA A 401 1.50 -26.61 -6.46
N GLY A 402 2.19 -27.13 -5.45
CA GLY A 402 1.57 -27.89 -4.38
C GLY A 402 2.43 -27.99 -3.14
N ALA A 403 2.14 -29.02 -2.35
CA ALA A 403 2.97 -29.46 -1.24
C ALA A 403 3.21 -30.98 -1.35
N PRO A 404 4.42 -31.47 -1.01
CA PRO A 404 4.66 -32.89 -0.92
C PRO A 404 3.84 -33.51 0.23
N PRO A 405 3.73 -34.84 0.28
CA PRO A 405 3.29 -35.53 1.47
C PRO A 405 4.04 -35.08 2.72
N ASP A 406 3.31 -34.93 3.82
CA ASP A 406 3.86 -34.65 5.13
C ASP A 406 3.11 -35.43 6.22
N ALA A 407 3.50 -35.22 7.48
CA ALA A 407 2.92 -35.92 8.62
C ALA A 407 1.41 -35.62 8.83
N PHE A 408 0.88 -34.56 8.21
CA PHE A 408 -0.51 -34.13 8.32
C PHE A 408 -1.33 -34.42 7.05
N SER A 409 -0.70 -34.54 5.88
CA SER A 409 -1.31 -34.94 4.61
C SER A 409 -0.47 -36.00 3.90
N ALA A 410 -0.90 -37.26 3.98
CA ALA A 410 -0.21 -38.39 3.35
C ALA A 410 -0.17 -38.29 1.81
N ASP A 411 -1.14 -37.60 1.19
CA ASP A 411 -1.21 -37.42 -0.26
C ASP A 411 -0.59 -36.09 -0.73
N GLY A 412 -0.10 -35.27 0.19
CA GLY A 412 0.34 -33.90 -0.09
C GLY A 412 -0.84 -33.01 -0.48
N GLN A 413 -0.59 -31.97 -1.29
CA GLN A 413 -1.61 -31.07 -1.80
C GLN A 413 -1.26 -30.66 -3.23
N ASN A 414 -2.26 -30.63 -4.11
CA ASN A 414 -2.15 -29.97 -5.41
C ASN A 414 -3.02 -28.69 -5.36
N TRP A 415 -2.38 -27.53 -5.55
CA TRP A 415 -3.07 -26.24 -5.54
C TRP A 415 -3.51 -25.77 -6.94
N GLY A 416 -3.03 -26.42 -7.99
CA GLY A 416 -3.46 -26.19 -9.38
C GLY A 416 -2.88 -24.96 -10.09
N PHE A 417 -2.16 -24.09 -9.37
CA PHE A 417 -1.53 -22.89 -9.94
C PHE A 417 -0.24 -23.22 -10.70
N PRO A 418 0.12 -22.54 -11.80
CA PRO A 418 1.42 -22.71 -12.40
C PRO A 418 2.55 -22.27 -11.45
N THR A 419 3.73 -22.88 -11.60
CA THR A 419 4.95 -22.39 -10.94
C THR A 419 5.57 -21.24 -11.75
N TYR A 420 6.52 -20.53 -11.15
CA TYR A 420 7.23 -19.43 -11.81
C TYR A 420 8.44 -19.93 -12.58
N ASN A 421 8.66 -19.36 -13.76
CA ASN A 421 9.95 -19.42 -14.43
C ASN A 421 10.87 -18.33 -13.85
N TRP A 422 11.48 -18.62 -12.70
CA TRP A 422 12.34 -17.67 -11.99
C TRP A 422 13.56 -17.23 -12.81
N GLU A 423 14.10 -18.10 -13.67
CA GLU A 423 15.22 -17.78 -14.56
C GLU A 423 14.82 -16.73 -15.59
N GLU A 424 13.63 -16.86 -16.19
CA GLU A 424 13.10 -15.86 -17.12
C GLU A 424 12.81 -14.54 -16.41
N MET A 425 12.16 -14.57 -15.24
CA MET A 425 11.91 -13.37 -14.44
C MET A 425 13.20 -12.65 -14.01
N ALA A 426 14.30 -13.38 -13.80
CA ALA A 426 15.57 -12.75 -13.41
C ALA A 426 16.17 -11.88 -14.53
N LYS A 427 15.87 -12.16 -15.81
CA LYS A 427 16.46 -11.46 -16.96
C LYS A 427 16.09 -9.97 -17.02
N ASP A 428 14.91 -9.59 -16.53
CA ASP A 428 14.46 -8.19 -16.46
C ASP A 428 14.55 -7.61 -15.05
N GLY A 429 15.19 -8.34 -14.13
CA GLY A 429 15.30 -7.96 -12.73
C GLY A 429 13.95 -8.03 -12.00
N TYR A 430 13.13 -9.03 -12.31
CA TYR A 430 11.85 -9.34 -11.67
C TYR A 430 10.79 -8.24 -11.85
N ALA A 431 10.68 -7.69 -13.07
CA ALA A 431 9.82 -6.54 -13.35
C ALA A 431 8.34 -6.82 -13.03
N TRP A 432 7.82 -8.00 -13.37
CA TRP A 432 6.44 -8.40 -13.04
C TRP A 432 6.19 -8.41 -11.52
N TRP A 433 7.08 -9.04 -10.74
CA TRP A 433 6.98 -9.08 -9.28
C TRP A 433 7.07 -7.68 -8.66
N LYS A 434 8.00 -6.85 -9.13
CA LYS A 434 8.12 -5.44 -8.69
C LYS A 434 6.86 -4.64 -9.02
N ALA A 435 6.27 -4.83 -10.20
CA ALA A 435 5.02 -4.17 -10.58
C ALA A 435 3.86 -4.62 -9.69
N ARG A 436 3.75 -5.92 -9.41
CA ARG A 436 2.74 -6.49 -8.51
C ARG A 436 2.84 -5.91 -7.09
N LEU A 437 4.03 -5.90 -6.51
CA LEU A 437 4.27 -5.31 -5.18
C LEU A 437 4.01 -3.80 -5.17
N LYS A 438 4.43 -3.08 -6.22
CA LYS A 438 4.16 -1.65 -6.37
C LYS A 438 2.65 -1.37 -6.39
N LYS A 439 1.88 -2.13 -7.18
CA LYS A 439 0.42 -1.96 -7.26
C LYS A 439 -0.23 -2.18 -5.91
N MET A 440 0.12 -3.25 -5.21
CA MET A 440 -0.42 -3.57 -3.89
C MET A 440 -0.05 -2.51 -2.84
N SER A 441 1.13 -1.90 -2.94
CA SER A 441 1.57 -0.81 -2.05
C SER A 441 0.80 0.50 -2.19
N GLU A 442 -0.06 0.62 -3.22
CA GLU A 442 -1.00 1.74 -3.33
C GLU A 442 -2.13 1.67 -2.29
N TYR A 443 -2.40 0.48 -1.73
CA TYR A 443 -3.53 0.25 -0.83
C TYR A 443 -3.13 -0.28 0.54
N PHE A 444 -1.97 -0.94 0.64
CA PHE A 444 -1.57 -1.65 1.85
C PHE A 444 -0.25 -1.13 2.41
N ASP A 445 -0.18 -1.05 3.73
CA ASP A 445 0.97 -0.58 4.48
C ASP A 445 1.99 -1.70 4.77
N THR A 446 1.50 -2.93 4.77
CA THR A 446 2.26 -4.17 4.99
C THR A 446 1.54 -5.34 4.33
N PHE A 447 2.26 -6.44 4.09
CA PHE A 447 1.73 -7.60 3.40
C PHE A 447 1.98 -8.86 4.21
N ARG A 448 0.97 -9.74 4.26
CA ARG A 448 1.23 -11.18 4.32
C ARG A 448 1.56 -11.62 2.90
N ILE A 449 2.67 -12.33 2.74
CA ILE A 449 2.89 -13.11 1.52
C ILE A 449 2.59 -14.55 1.89
N ASP A 450 1.55 -15.09 1.25
CA ASP A 450 1.17 -16.48 1.44
C ASP A 450 2.29 -17.39 0.92
N HIS A 451 2.47 -18.54 1.58
CA HIS A 451 3.51 -19.52 1.25
C HIS A 451 4.89 -18.89 0.94
N ILE A 452 5.41 -18.03 1.84
CA ILE A 452 6.69 -17.32 1.66
C ILE A 452 7.87 -18.26 1.33
N LEU A 453 7.80 -19.53 1.74
CA LEU A 453 8.78 -20.55 1.38
C LEU A 453 8.95 -20.71 -0.14
N GLY A 454 7.92 -20.40 -0.93
CA GLY A 454 7.89 -20.45 -2.39
C GLY A 454 8.98 -19.59 -3.08
N PHE A 455 9.52 -18.58 -2.41
CA PHE A 455 10.66 -17.80 -2.90
C PHE A 455 12.01 -18.53 -2.75
N PHE A 456 12.07 -19.51 -1.85
CA PHE A 456 13.23 -20.37 -1.68
C PHE A 456 13.08 -21.69 -2.45
N ARG A 457 11.90 -22.32 -2.35
CA ARG A 457 11.55 -23.55 -3.08
C ARG A 457 10.04 -23.71 -3.18
N ILE A 458 9.56 -24.25 -4.28
CA ILE A 458 8.16 -24.65 -4.46
C ILE A 458 8.09 -26.10 -4.93
N TRP A 459 7.10 -26.84 -4.45
CA TRP A 459 6.86 -28.21 -4.91
C TRP A 459 6.09 -28.16 -6.23
N GLU A 460 6.71 -28.70 -7.27
CA GLU A 460 6.19 -28.69 -8.63
C GLU A 460 5.66 -30.08 -9.00
N ILE A 461 4.43 -30.11 -9.50
CA ILE A 461 3.68 -31.31 -9.87
C ILE A 461 3.32 -31.18 -11.36
N PRO A 462 3.62 -32.15 -12.23
CA PRO A 462 3.21 -32.10 -13.64
C PRO A 462 1.68 -31.97 -13.79
N VAL A 463 1.22 -31.30 -14.85
CA VAL A 463 -0.20 -31.29 -15.21
C VAL A 463 -0.70 -32.72 -15.47
N GLY A 464 -1.88 -33.05 -14.95
CA GLY A 464 -2.49 -34.38 -15.06
C GLY A 464 -2.30 -35.26 -13.83
N VAL A 465 -1.36 -34.93 -12.94
CA VAL A 465 -1.20 -35.58 -11.63
C VAL A 465 -2.15 -34.94 -10.60
N LYS A 466 -2.80 -35.77 -9.78
CA LYS A 466 -3.90 -35.37 -8.88
C LYS A 466 -3.47 -35.02 -7.45
N SER A 467 -2.28 -35.44 -7.04
CA SER A 467 -1.79 -35.36 -5.66
C SER A 467 -0.36 -34.86 -5.61
N GLY A 468 0.15 -34.57 -4.40
CA GLY A 468 1.57 -34.31 -4.17
C GLY A 468 2.44 -35.57 -4.29
N LEU A 469 1.81 -36.76 -4.30
CA LEU A 469 2.40 -38.01 -4.79
C LEU A 469 2.47 -37.90 -6.33
N LEU A 470 3.70 -37.73 -6.83
CA LEU A 470 4.02 -37.60 -8.26
C LEU A 470 3.65 -38.84 -9.06
#